data_AF-A0A7R6WMI0-F1
#
_entry.id   AF-A0A7R6WMI0-F1
#
_cell.length_a   1.000
_cell.length_b   1.000
_cell.length_c   1.000
_cell.angle_alpha   90.00
_cell.angle_beta   90.00
_cell.angle_gamma   90.00
#
_symmetry.space_group_name_H-M   'P 1'
#
loop_
_entity.id
_entity.type
_entity.pdbx_description
1 polymer ?
#
loop_
_entity_poly.entity_id
_entity_poly.type
_entity_poly.pdbx_seq_one_letter_code
_entity_poly.pdbx_strand_id
1 'polypeptide(L)' 'MASSEAEFVHRENIKHFEKRLETETDPATRKLLLKLLDEEKAKLLNITNHPPYKRSIRSAEGYHR' A
#
# COMPACT_ATOMS: atom_id res chain seq x y z
N MET A 1 -0.59 -14.93 -8.03
CA MET A 1 -1.77 -15.09 -7.16
C MET A 1 -1.74 -14.14 -5.95
N ALA A 2 -0.58 -13.70 -5.44
CA ALA A 2 -0.50 -12.81 -4.27
C ALA A 2 -1.02 -11.37 -4.46
N SER A 3 -1.13 -10.87 -5.70
CA SER A 3 -1.60 -9.50 -5.97
C SER A 3 -3.05 -9.27 -5.54
N SER A 4 -3.91 -10.29 -5.58
CA SER A 4 -5.34 -10.16 -5.25
C SER A 4 -5.61 -10.08 -3.75
N GLU A 5 -4.82 -10.78 -2.94
CA GLU A 5 -4.97 -10.74 -1.47
C GLU A 5 -4.46 -9.41 -0.90
N ALA A 6 -3.30 -8.94 -1.35
CA ALA A 6 -2.76 -7.65 -0.94
C ALA A 6 -3.69 -6.50 -1.34
N GLU A 7 -4.21 -6.51 -2.56
CA GLU A 7 -5.18 -5.50 -3.02
C GLU A 7 -6.46 -5.50 -2.16
N PHE A 8 -6.99 -6.68 -1.83
CA PHE A 8 -8.16 -6.82 -0.97
C PHE A 8 -7.91 -6.24 0.43
N VAL A 9 -6.78 -6.57 1.05
CA VAL A 9 -6.41 -6.05 2.38
C VAL A 9 -6.34 -4.53 2.38
N HIS A 10 -5.70 -3.91 1.38
CA HIS A 10 -5.60 -2.45 1.30
C HIS A 10 -6.97 -1.79 1.10
N ARG A 11 -7.86 -2.38 0.28
CA ARG A 11 -9.23 -1.88 0.08
C ARG A 11 -10.05 -1.94 1.38
N GLU A 12 -9.98 -3.03 2.12
CA GLU A 12 -10.69 -3.17 3.39
C GLU A 12 -10.13 -2.22 4.47
N ASN A 13 -8.81 -2.02 4.52
CA ASN A 13 -8.19 -1.05 5.41
C ASN A 13 -8.66 0.39 5.13
N ILE A 14 -8.72 0.79 3.84
CA ILE A 14 -9.23 2.11 3.43
C ILE A 14 -10.66 2.29 3.95
N LYS A 15 -11.55 1.32 3.69
CA LYS A 15 -12.95 1.35 4.14
C LYS A 15 -13.06 1.42 5.67
N HIS A 16 -12.21 0.68 6.38
CA HIS A 16 -12.16 0.69 7.84
C HIS A 16 -11.76 2.08 8.39
N PHE A 17 -10.72 2.69 7.83
CA PHE A 17 -10.25 4.01 8.26
C PHE A 17 -11.24 5.12 7.93
N GLU A 18 -11.88 5.09 6.75
CA GLU A 18 -12.94 6.04 6.38
C GLU A 18 -14.11 5.95 7.36
N LYS A 19 -14.55 4.74 7.70
CA LYS A 19 -15.62 4.54 8.69
C LYS A 19 -15.23 5.02 10.10
N ARG A 20 -13.99 4.79 10.54
CA ARG A 20 -13.51 5.32 11.84
C ARG A 20 -13.44 6.84 11.86
N LEU A 21 -13.09 7.48 10.73
CA LEU A 21 -13.04 8.94 10.62
C LEU A 21 -14.42 9.62 10.76
N GLU A 22 -15.51 8.92 10.48
CA GLU A 22 -16.87 9.44 10.64
C GLU A 22 -17.22 9.71 12.11
N THR A 23 -16.71 8.87 13.02
CA THR A 23 -17.02 8.96 14.46
C THR A 23 -15.84 9.46 15.29
N GLU A 24 -14.65 9.62 14.71
CA GLU A 24 -13.47 10.10 15.42
C GLU A 24 -13.54 11.60 15.72
N THR A 25 -13.49 11.92 17.01
CA THR A 25 -13.58 13.28 17.55
C THR A 25 -12.25 13.79 18.08
N ASP A 26 -11.31 12.89 18.43
CA ASP A 26 -9.99 13.27 18.89
C ASP A 26 -9.13 13.79 17.71
N PRO A 27 -8.66 15.05 17.74
CA PRO A 27 -7.90 15.63 16.64
C PRO A 27 -6.59 14.89 16.34
N ALA A 28 -5.91 14.36 17.37
CA ALA A 28 -4.64 13.66 17.20
C ALA A 28 -4.85 12.31 16.50
N THR A 29 -5.87 11.56 16.93
CA THR A 29 -6.27 10.29 16.34
C THR A 29 -6.83 10.48 14.94
N ARG A 30 -7.62 11.53 14.71
CA ARG A 30 -8.12 11.89 13.37
C ARG A 30 -6.97 12.18 12.41
N LYS A 31 -5.96 12.94 12.85
CA LYS A 31 -4.76 13.23 12.04
C LYS A 31 -3.98 11.96 11.71
N LEU A 32 -3.85 11.04 12.67
CA LEU A 32 -3.20 9.75 12.45
C LEU A 32 -3.99 8.89 11.45
N LEU A 33 -5.31 8.79 11.59
CA LEU A 33 -6.17 8.04 10.68
C LEU A 33 -6.10 8.57 9.24
N LEU A 34 -6.07 9.89 9.05
CA LEU A 34 -5.88 10.49 7.73
C LEU A 34 -4.53 10.11 7.11
N LYS A 35 -3.44 10.15 7.90
CA LYS A 35 -2.12 9.72 7.43
C LYS A 35 -2.11 8.26 6.99
N LEU A 36 -2.70 7.37 7.80
CA LEU A 36 -2.79 5.94 7.48
C LEU A 36 -3.66 5.69 6.23
N LEU A 37 -4.73 6.46 6.06
CA LEU A 37 -5.58 6.40 4.87
C LEU A 37 -4.80 6.75 3.59
N ASP A 38 -3.99 7.81 3.63
CA ASP A 38 -3.14 8.21 2.50
C ASP A 38 -2.09 7.14 2.16
N GLU A 39 -1.49 6.52 3.19
CA GLU A 39 -0.52 5.43 3.02
C GLU A 39 -1.15 4.19 2.35
N GLU A 40 -2.35 3.78 2.76
CA GLU A 40 -3.05 2.65 2.15
C GLU A 40 -3.49 2.95 0.71
N LYS A 41 -3.96 4.17 0.43
CA LYS A 41 -4.28 4.62 -0.94
C LYS A 41 -3.04 4.59 -1.84
N ALA A 42 -1.88 5.03 -1.33
CA ALA A 42 -0.62 4.97 -2.06
C ALA A 42 -0.16 3.52 -2.33
N LYS A 43 -0.30 2.61 -1.36
CA LYS A 43 0.01 1.18 -1.54
C LYS A 43 -0.91 0.54 -2.59
N LEU A 44 -2.20 0.84 -2.55
CA LEU A 44 -3.16 0.35 -3.54
C LEU A 44 -2.81 0.85 -4.94
N LEU A 45 -2.50 2.15 -5.08
CA LEU A 45 -2.05 2.73 -6.36
C LEU A 45 -0.77 2.07 -6.87
N ASN A 46 0.19 1.76 -6.00
CA ASN A 46 1.41 1.07 -6.42
C ASN A 46 1.13 -0.35 -6.91
N ILE A 47 0.14 -1.04 -6.33
CA ILE A 47 -0.27 -2.39 -6.78
C ILE A 47 -1.01 -2.31 -8.12
N THR A 48 -1.87 -1.32 -8.31
CA THR A 48 -2.65 -1.17 -9.56
C THR A 48 -1.81 -0.60 -10.72
N ASN A 49 -0.85 0.29 -10.42
CA ASN A 49 -0.01 0.93 -11.43
C ASN A 49 1.27 0.13 -11.74
N HIS A 50 1.62 -0.88 -10.95
CA HIS A 50 2.62 -1.87 -11.35
C HIS A 50 1.95 -3.03 -12.11
N PRO A 51 2.10 -3.11 -13.45
CA PRO A 51 1.98 -4.40 -14.11
C PRO A 51 3.02 -5.35 -13.49
N PRO A 52 2.73 -6.65 -13.40
CA PRO A 52 3.62 -7.61 -12.77
C PRO A 52 4.81 -7.88 -13.70
N TYR A 53 5.80 -6.97 -13.77
CA TYR A 53 7.07 -7.33 -14.38
C TYR A 53 8.30 -6.55 -13.87
N LYS A 54 9.31 -7.36 -13.60
CA LYS A 54 10.73 -7.09 -13.35
C LYS A 54 11.12 -6.52 -11.98
N ARG A 55 11.21 -7.44 -11.01
CA ARG A 55 12.39 -7.48 -10.13
C ARG A 55 13.62 -7.53 -11.04
N SER A 56 14.28 -6.40 -11.21
CA SER A 56 15.52 -6.28 -11.96
C SER A 56 16.56 -7.10 -11.22
N ILE A 57 16.89 -8.28 -11.74
CA ILE A 57 18.08 -9.02 -11.31
C ILE A 57 19.25 -8.16 -11.79
N ARG A 58 19.84 -7.37 -10.89
CA ARG A 58 21.07 -6.64 -11.14
C ARG A 58 22.12 -7.17 -10.18
N SER A 59 23.25 -7.60 -10.77
CA SER A 59 24.52 -8.01 -10.15
C SER A 59 24.54 -9.44 -9.60
N ALA A 60 25.52 -10.30 -9.85
CA ALA A 60 26.84 -10.20 -10.50
C ALA A 60 27.07 -11.57 -11.22
N GLU A 61 27.81 -11.67 -12.31
CA GLU A 61 29.24 -11.95 -12.25
C GLU A 61 29.89 -11.61 -13.59
N GLY A 62 30.80 -10.64 -13.57
CA GLY A 62 31.87 -10.60 -14.55
C GLY A 62 32.92 -11.62 -14.13
N TYR A 63 33.03 -12.72 -14.87
CA TYR A 63 34.25 -13.53 -14.87
C TYR A 63 35.08 -13.12 -16.09
N HIS A 64 36.03 -12.22 -15.84
CA HIS A 64 37.24 -12.13 -16.64
C HIS A 64 38.17 -13.28 -16.24
N ARG A 65 38.43 -14.19 -17.17
CA ARG A 65 39.78 -14.66 -17.49
C ARG A 65 39.80 -15.38 -18.83
#